data_AF-A0A067MJZ8-F1
#
_entry.id   AF-A0A067MJZ8-F1
#
_cell.length_a   1.000
_cell.length_b   1.000
_cell.length_c   1.000
_cell.angle_alpha   90.00
_cell.angle_beta   90.00
_cell.angle_gamma   90.00
#
_symmetry.space_group_name_H-M   'P 1'
#
loop_
_entity.id
_entity.type
_entity.pdbx_description
1 polymer ?
#
loop_
_entity_poly.entity_id
_entity_poly.type
_entity_poly.pdbx_seq_one_letter_code
_entity_poly.pdbx_strand_id
1 'polypeptide(L)'
;MYGPSLEPFCSFIQRSNPPLRSFFLETVMHSDADLIHCFEAMPSLENLGLHACPISDAVLRALAGYPHDEARQGAQDSVAPKRLLPLLVELDLKDNFSLTNSEIVRFFNARNGETLLSSPSQAASPRRITRARVCVNHTDQADIDVLQALGVEVSSEHDLCI
;
A
#
# COMPACT_ATOMS: atom_id res chain seq x y z
N MET A 1 -16.08 -13.14 11.88
CA MET A 1 -15.61 -12.69 13.20
C MET A 1 -14.41 -11.81 12.95
N TYR A 2 -14.46 -10.53 13.31
CA TYR A 2 -13.30 -9.63 13.21
C TYR A 2 -12.34 -9.93 14.37
N GLY A 3 -11.03 -9.87 14.11
CA GLY A 3 -10.00 -10.07 15.14
C GLY A 3 -10.05 -9.01 16.26
N PRO A 4 -9.23 -9.16 17.31
CA PRO A 4 -9.11 -8.15 18.36
C PRO A 4 -8.70 -6.79 17.77
N SER A 5 -9.12 -5.68 18.38
CA SER A 5 -8.80 -4.33 17.89
C SER A 5 -7.28 -4.10 17.76
N LEU A 6 -6.87 -3.40 16.70
CA LEU A 6 -5.48 -2.97 16.49
C LEU A 6 -5.04 -1.79 17.37
N GLU A 7 -5.92 -1.22 18.19
CA GLU A 7 -5.63 -0.04 19.02
C GLU A 7 -4.36 -0.17 19.89
N PRO A 8 -4.19 -1.24 20.70
CA PRO A 8 -2.99 -1.41 21.52
C PRO A 8 -1.72 -1.51 20.67
N PHE A 9 -1.85 -2.08 19.48
CA PHE A 9 -0.76 -2.22 18.52
C PHE A 9 -0.40 -0.86 17.90
N CYS A 10 -1.39 -0.07 17.47
CA CYS A 10 -1.19 1.30 16.99
C CYS A 10 -0.53 2.18 18.06
N SER A 11 -0.98 2.08 19.31
CA SER A 11 -0.39 2.78 20.46
C SER A 11 1.06 2.35 20.73
N PHE A 12 1.39 1.07 20.56
CA PHE A 12 2.77 0.60 20.63
C PHE A 12 3.63 1.22 19.54
N ILE A 13 3.15 1.22 18.29
CA ILE A 13 3.87 1.79 17.15
C ILE A 13 4.11 3.30 17.34
N GLN A 14 3.09 4.06 17.73
CA GLN A 14 3.22 5.51 17.93
C GLN A 14 4.25 5.87 18.99
N ARG A 15 4.46 4.99 19.98
CA ARG A 15 5.45 5.18 21.05
C ARG A 15 6.83 4.62 20.71
N SER A 16 6.98 3.95 19.56
CA SER A 16 8.29 3.44 19.13
C SER A 16 9.31 4.56 18.98
N ASN A 17 10.46 4.39 19.63
CA ASN A 17 11.61 5.29 19.51
C ASN A 17 12.88 4.43 19.40
N PRO A 18 13.47 4.29 18.21
CA PRO A 18 13.18 5.05 16.99
C PRO A 18 11.85 4.67 16.31
N PRO A 19 11.29 5.53 15.42
CA PRO A 19 10.10 5.22 14.64
C PRO A 19 10.29 3.95 13.79
N LEU A 20 9.23 3.15 13.66
CA LEU A 20 9.22 1.98 12.78
C LEU A 20 9.43 2.38 11.32
N ARG A 21 10.33 1.64 10.66
CA ARG A 21 10.63 1.76 9.22
C ARG A 21 10.17 0.55 8.43
N SER A 22 10.04 -0.61 9.07
CA SER A 22 9.60 -1.86 8.45
C SER A 22 8.44 -2.42 9.23
N PHE A 23 7.39 -2.84 8.52
CA PHE A 23 6.22 -3.46 9.12
C PHE A 23 5.71 -4.57 8.23
N PHE A 24 5.48 -5.73 8.83
CA PHE A 24 5.12 -6.95 8.12
C PHE A 24 3.97 -7.63 8.86
N LEU A 25 2.91 -7.94 8.13
CA LEU A 25 1.76 -8.68 8.62
C LEU A 25 1.59 -9.95 7.80
N GLU A 26 1.38 -11.06 8.48
CA GLU A 26 1.14 -12.35 7.88
C GLU A 26 -0.10 -12.99 8.49
N THR A 27 -1.05 -13.42 7.66
CA THR A 27 -2.30 -14.10 8.07
C THR A 27 -3.19 -13.31 9.04
N VAL A 28 -3.04 -11.99 9.07
CA VAL A 28 -3.75 -11.15 10.03
C VAL A 28 -5.14 -10.77 9.52
N MET A 29 -6.17 -11.13 10.29
CA MET A 29 -7.59 -10.93 9.95
C MET A 29 -8.15 -9.62 10.49
N HIS A 30 -7.70 -8.49 9.93
CA HIS A 30 -8.25 -7.16 10.21
C HIS A 30 -8.98 -6.58 9.00
N SER A 31 -9.90 -5.64 9.26
CA SER A 31 -10.59 -4.93 8.19
C SER A 31 -9.65 -3.94 7.50
N ASP A 32 -9.95 -3.58 6.24
CA ASP A 32 -9.22 -2.52 5.54
C ASP A 32 -9.19 -1.22 6.35
N ALA A 33 -10.29 -0.88 7.03
CA ALA A 33 -10.39 0.32 7.85
C ALA A 33 -9.40 0.31 9.03
N ASP A 34 -9.27 -0.82 9.73
CA ASP A 34 -8.33 -0.96 10.84
C ASP A 34 -6.87 -0.87 10.35
N LEU A 35 -6.57 -1.49 9.20
CA LEU A 35 -5.23 -1.43 8.59
C LEU A 35 -4.89 -0.02 8.10
N ILE A 36 -5.83 0.65 7.45
CA ILE A 36 -5.69 2.04 7.01
C ILE A 36 -5.40 2.94 8.21
N HIS A 37 -6.18 2.81 9.28
CA HIS A 37 -5.96 3.57 10.50
C HIS A 37 -4.58 3.29 11.14
N CYS A 38 -4.14 2.03 11.11
CA CYS A 38 -2.79 1.66 11.54
C CYS A 38 -1.71 2.34 10.68
N PHE A 39 -1.88 2.39 9.36
CA PHE A 39 -0.93 3.05 8.44
C PHE A 39 -0.88 4.57 8.62
N GLU A 40 -1.97 5.22 9.04
CA GLU A 40 -1.97 6.64 9.40
C GLU A 40 -1.02 6.96 10.56
N ALA A 41 -0.84 6.00 11.48
CA ALA A 41 0.05 6.12 12.63
C ALA A 41 1.54 5.88 12.30
N MET A 42 1.87 5.50 11.05
CA MET A 42 3.22 5.13 10.62
C MET A 42 3.74 5.97 9.43
N PRO A 43 3.80 7.30 9.53
CA PRO A 43 4.25 8.13 8.41
C PRO A 43 5.71 7.89 8.00
N SER A 44 6.52 7.32 8.90
CA SER A 44 7.94 7.02 8.70
C SER A 44 8.21 5.65 8.08
N LEU A 45 7.17 4.88 7.75
CA LEU A 45 7.34 3.53 7.21
C LEU A 45 7.96 3.56 5.81
N GLU A 46 9.00 2.75 5.63
CA GLU A 46 9.77 2.59 4.40
C GLU A 46 9.44 1.23 3.73
N ASN A 47 9.19 0.18 4.52
CA ASN A 47 8.96 -1.18 4.03
C ASN A 47 7.64 -1.73 4.58
N LEU A 48 6.74 -2.16 3.70
CA LEU A 48 5.47 -2.79 4.05
C LEU A 48 5.36 -4.18 3.43
N GLY A 49 5.06 -5.19 4.24
CA GLY A 49 4.66 -6.51 3.76
C GLY A 49 3.29 -6.92 4.29
N LEU A 50 2.42 -7.40 3.41
CA LEU A 50 1.07 -7.88 3.73
C LEU A 50 0.87 -9.25 3.09
N HIS A 51 1.04 -10.32 3.86
CA HIS A 51 1.04 -11.70 3.38
C HIS A 51 -0.20 -12.43 3.89
N ALA A 52 -0.95 -13.08 3.00
CA ALA A 52 -2.20 -13.77 3.34
C ALA A 52 -3.18 -12.93 4.18
N CYS A 53 -3.16 -11.61 3.99
CA CYS A 53 -4.06 -10.67 4.65
C CYS A 53 -5.29 -10.43 3.76
N PRO A 54 -6.52 -10.41 4.31
CA PRO A 54 -7.76 -10.25 3.55
C PRO A 54 -8.00 -8.76 3.20
N ILE A 55 -7.02 -8.13 2.54
CA ILE A 55 -7.08 -6.74 2.13
C ILE A 55 -7.76 -6.59 0.78
N SER A 56 -8.57 -5.54 0.60
CA SER A 56 -9.14 -5.19 -0.70
C SER A 56 -8.40 -4.03 -1.37
N ASP A 57 -8.80 -3.74 -2.61
CA ASP A 57 -8.42 -2.56 -3.38
C ASP A 57 -8.59 -1.23 -2.62
N ALA A 58 -9.42 -1.18 -1.58
CA ALA A 58 -9.54 0.01 -0.71
C ALA A 58 -8.21 0.37 -0.02
N VAL A 59 -7.40 -0.61 0.39
CA VAL A 59 -6.10 -0.37 1.02
C VAL A 59 -5.13 0.24 0.01
N LEU A 60 -5.05 -0.31 -1.20
CA LEU A 60 -4.20 0.23 -2.26
C LEU A 60 -4.61 1.66 -2.63
N ARG A 61 -5.92 1.93 -2.70
CA ARG A 61 -6.42 3.28 -2.95
C ARG A 61 -6.00 4.28 -1.88
N ALA A 62 -6.10 3.89 -0.62
CA ALA A 62 -5.66 4.72 0.50
C ALA A 62 -4.14 4.97 0.48
N LEU A 63 -3.35 3.95 0.16
CA LEU A 63 -1.88 4.06 0.04
C LEU A 63 -1.41 4.88 -1.17
N ALA A 64 -2.18 4.92 -2.25
CA ALA A 64 -1.93 5.79 -3.39
C ALA A 64 -2.26 7.26 -3.09
N GLY A 65 -3.14 7.50 -2.10
CA GLY A 65 -3.72 8.81 -1.81
C GLY A 65 -4.89 9.14 -2.72
N TYR A 66 -5.65 8.14 -3.19
CA TYR A 66 -6.90 8.42 -3.89
C TYR A 66 -7.98 8.82 -2.86
N PRO A 67 -8.84 9.79 -3.19
CA PRO A 67 -10.00 10.08 -2.35
C PRO A 67 -10.85 8.81 -2.22
N HIS A 68 -11.28 8.50 -0.99
CA HIS A 68 -12.25 7.44 -0.76
C HIS A 68 -13.60 7.94 -1.30
N ASP A 69 -14.04 7.39 -2.44
CA ASP A 69 -15.14 7.92 -3.26
C ASP A 69 -16.53 7.95 -2.59
N GLU A 70 -16.69 7.55 -1.31
CA GLU A 70 -18.02 7.17 -0.82
C GLU A 70 -18.76 8.15 0.10
N ALA A 71 -18.17 9.24 0.60
CA ALA A 71 -18.94 10.12 1.47
C ALA A 71 -18.38 11.53 1.61
N ARG A 72 -18.78 12.43 0.70
CA ARG A 72 -19.32 13.78 1.00
C ARG A 72 -19.31 14.64 -0.26
N GLN A 73 -20.39 14.50 -1.03
CA GLN A 73 -20.95 15.63 -1.76
C GLN A 73 -21.29 16.71 -0.73
N GLY A 74 -20.48 17.77 -0.64
CA GLY A 74 -20.83 18.98 0.10
C GLY A 74 -19.85 19.43 1.19
N ALA A 75 -18.57 19.63 0.85
CA ALA A 75 -17.77 20.70 1.47
C ALA A 75 -16.55 20.97 0.58
N GLN A 76 -16.52 22.17 0.05
CA GLN A 76 -15.63 22.65 -1.01
C GLN A 76 -14.30 23.15 -0.41
N ASP A 77 -13.63 22.32 0.40
CA ASP A 77 -12.25 22.59 0.83
C ASP A 77 -11.32 21.64 0.09
N SER A 78 -10.63 22.21 -0.89
CA SER A 78 -9.74 21.55 -1.84
C SER A 78 -8.43 21.10 -1.16
N VAL A 79 -8.52 20.32 -0.09
CA VAL A 79 -7.37 19.72 0.58
C VAL A 79 -6.93 18.53 -0.27
N ALA A 80 -5.72 18.59 -0.81
CA ALA A 80 -5.14 17.49 -1.56
C ALA A 80 -5.20 16.20 -0.71
N PRO A 81 -5.58 15.06 -1.30
CA PRO A 81 -5.75 13.83 -0.54
C PRO A 81 -4.42 13.45 0.12
N LYS A 82 -4.46 13.22 1.44
CA LYS A 82 -3.28 12.88 2.23
C LYS A 82 -2.83 11.47 1.86
N ARG A 83 -1.67 11.35 1.21
CA ARG A 83 -1.06 10.05 0.93
C ARG A 83 -0.60 9.37 2.22
N LEU A 84 -1.01 8.13 2.41
CA LEU A 84 -0.50 7.28 3.47
C LEU A 84 0.89 6.75 3.13
N LEU A 85 1.74 6.62 4.17
CA LEU A 85 3.10 6.10 4.07
C LEU A 85 3.94 6.83 2.99
N PRO A 86 4.14 8.16 3.10
CA PRO A 86 4.83 8.95 2.07
C PRO A 86 6.28 8.51 1.81
N LEU A 87 6.89 7.78 2.76
CA LEU A 87 8.26 7.27 2.66
C LEU A 87 8.36 5.82 2.18
N LEU A 88 7.24 5.18 1.82
CA LEU A 88 7.22 3.80 1.35
C LEU A 88 8.12 3.62 0.10
N VAL A 89 9.11 2.75 0.22
CA VAL A 89 10.09 2.39 -0.82
C VAL A 89 10.02 0.92 -1.18
N GLU A 90 9.59 0.05 -0.25
CA GLU A 90 9.42 -1.37 -0.49
C GLU A 90 8.00 -1.83 -0.15
N LEU A 91 7.40 -2.60 -1.07
CA LEU A 91 6.08 -3.19 -0.90
C LEU A 91 6.11 -4.68 -1.26
N ASP A 92 5.57 -5.51 -0.39
CA ASP A 92 5.48 -6.96 -0.58
C ASP A 92 4.04 -7.42 -0.33
N LEU A 93 3.35 -7.81 -1.39
CA LEU A 93 1.97 -8.29 -1.37
C LEU A 93 1.96 -9.77 -1.75
N LYS A 94 1.57 -10.64 -0.83
CA LYS A 94 1.48 -12.08 -1.10
C LYS A 94 0.15 -12.62 -0.65
N ASP A 95 -0.41 -13.50 -1.46
CA ASP A 95 -1.64 -14.24 -1.14
C ASP A 95 -2.80 -13.31 -0.73
N ASN A 96 -2.87 -12.12 -1.33
CA ASN A 96 -3.94 -11.14 -1.11
C ASN A 96 -5.01 -11.31 -2.19
N PHE A 97 -5.78 -12.39 -2.09
CA PHE A 97 -6.73 -12.83 -3.13
C PHE A 97 -7.85 -11.84 -3.49
N SER A 98 -8.04 -10.78 -2.69
CA SER A 98 -9.06 -9.75 -2.93
C SER A 98 -8.52 -8.51 -3.64
N LEU A 99 -7.23 -8.49 -4.02
CA LEU A 99 -6.65 -7.44 -4.84
C LEU A 99 -6.83 -7.71 -6.32
N THR A 100 -7.16 -6.68 -7.08
CA THR A 100 -7.26 -6.76 -8.54
C THR A 100 -5.97 -6.27 -9.21
N ASN A 101 -5.57 -6.90 -10.32
CA ASN A 101 -4.39 -6.46 -11.08
C ASN A 101 -4.51 -5.01 -11.54
N SER A 102 -5.71 -4.60 -11.96
CA SER A 102 -6.00 -3.23 -12.39
C SER A 102 -5.72 -2.21 -11.28
N GLU A 103 -6.10 -2.51 -10.03
CA GLU A 103 -5.84 -1.61 -8.92
C GLU A 103 -4.36 -1.64 -8.49
N ILE A 104 -3.69 -2.79 -8.56
CA ILE A 104 -2.23 -2.87 -8.33
C ILE A 104 -1.48 -1.99 -9.34
N VAL A 105 -1.79 -2.12 -10.63
CA VAL A 105 -1.22 -1.28 -11.71
C VAL A 105 -1.51 0.19 -11.45
N ARG A 106 -2.76 0.53 -11.10
CA ARG A 106 -3.17 1.90 -10.79
C ARG A 106 -2.43 2.49 -9.59
N PHE A 107 -2.21 1.68 -8.55
CA PHE A 107 -1.43 2.05 -7.37
C PHE A 107 0.02 2.39 -7.74
N PHE A 108 0.71 1.52 -8.49
CA PHE A 108 2.10 1.75 -8.87
C PHE A 108 2.25 2.96 -9.80
N ASN A 109 1.30 3.17 -10.72
CA ASN A 109 1.29 4.38 -11.56
C ASN A 109 1.15 5.66 -10.73
N ALA A 110 0.26 5.69 -9.73
CA ALA A 110 0.14 6.85 -8.84
C ALA A 110 1.42 7.09 -8.03
N ARG A 111 2.01 6.04 -7.45
CA ARG A 111 3.22 6.16 -6.62
C ARG A 111 4.47 6.53 -7.41
N ASN A 112 4.57 6.10 -8.67
CA ASN A 112 5.77 6.33 -9.49
C ASN A 112 5.62 7.56 -10.42
N GLY A 113 4.40 7.94 -10.78
CA GLY A 113 4.10 8.98 -11.78
C GLY A 113 4.32 10.43 -11.33
N GLU A 114 4.32 10.73 -10.02
CA GLU A 114 4.47 12.10 -9.51
C GLU A 114 5.87 12.73 -9.72
N THR A 115 6.83 11.92 -10.16
CA THR A 115 8.22 12.35 -10.32
C THR A 115 8.44 13.27 -11.53
N LEU A 116 7.52 13.29 -12.51
CA LEU A 116 7.78 13.95 -13.80
C LEU A 116 7.38 15.42 -13.88
N LEU A 117 6.57 15.93 -12.94
CA LEU A 117 6.05 17.31 -12.98
C LEU A 117 6.44 18.18 -11.78
N SER A 118 7.14 17.60 -10.80
CA SER A 118 7.49 18.30 -9.57
C SER A 118 8.72 19.18 -9.77
N SER A 119 8.48 20.49 -9.83
CA SER A 119 9.50 21.53 -9.90
C SER A 119 10.55 21.38 -8.78
N PRO A 120 11.82 21.74 -9.00
CA PRO A 120 12.94 21.48 -8.08
C PRO A 120 12.90 22.26 -6.75
N SER A 121 11.79 22.93 -6.42
CA SER A 121 11.68 23.77 -5.24
C SER A 121 10.88 23.10 -4.13
N GLN A 122 11.62 22.39 -3.26
CA GLN A 122 11.38 22.35 -1.81
C GLN A 122 10.03 21.84 -1.29
N ALA A 123 9.91 20.51 -1.23
CA ALA A 123 9.45 19.74 -0.07
C ALA A 123 9.85 18.29 -0.34
N ALA A 124 10.18 17.50 0.70
CA ALA A 124 10.65 16.12 0.55
C ALA A 124 9.76 15.34 -0.43
N SER A 125 10.25 15.10 -1.65
CA SER A 125 9.48 14.43 -2.69
C SER A 125 9.03 13.07 -2.16
N PRO A 126 7.76 12.68 -2.39
CA PRO A 126 7.30 11.33 -2.07
C PRO A 126 8.28 10.32 -2.65
N ARG A 127 8.68 9.34 -1.85
CA ARG A 127 9.62 8.34 -2.33
C ARG A 127 8.92 7.43 -3.32
N ARG A 128 9.62 7.15 -4.42
CA ARG A 128 9.23 6.13 -5.39
C ARG A 128 9.41 4.75 -4.77
N ILE A 129 8.52 3.83 -5.10
CA ILE A 129 8.70 2.42 -4.74
C ILE A 129 9.84 1.87 -5.60
N THR A 130 10.94 1.47 -4.96
CA THR A 130 12.14 0.94 -5.62
C THR A 130 12.13 -0.57 -5.68
N ARG A 131 11.38 -1.22 -4.79
CA ARG A 131 11.22 -2.67 -4.76
C ARG A 131 9.77 -3.03 -4.51
N ALA A 132 9.21 -3.85 -5.38
CA ALA A 132 7.85 -4.33 -5.24
C ALA A 132 7.80 -5.81 -5.56
N ARG A 133 7.17 -6.59 -4.69
CA ARG A 133 6.88 -8.01 -4.93
C ARG A 133 5.39 -8.23 -4.85
N VAL A 134 4.81 -8.89 -5.84
CA VAL A 134 3.39 -9.23 -5.85
C VAL A 134 3.24 -10.70 -6.26
N CYS A 135 2.57 -11.48 -5.41
CA CYS A 135 2.04 -12.79 -5.78
C CYS A 135 0.63 -12.59 -6.35
N VAL A 136 0.43 -12.93 -7.61
CA VAL A 136 -0.87 -12.79 -8.28
C VAL A 136 -1.39 -14.16 -8.69
N ASN A 137 -2.68 -14.39 -8.44
CA ASN A 137 -3.35 -15.64 -8.80
C ASN A 137 -4.21 -15.44 -10.04
N HIS A 138 -4.08 -16.36 -10.99
CA HIS A 138 -4.86 -16.37 -12.23
C HIS A 138 -4.74 -15.09 -13.08
N THR A 139 -3.56 -14.50 -13.12
CA THR A 139 -3.28 -13.29 -13.92
C THR A 139 -2.89 -13.65 -15.34
N ASP A 140 -3.41 -12.91 -16.32
CA ASP A 140 -3.00 -13.07 -17.70
C ASP A 140 -1.56 -12.55 -17.93
N GLN A 141 -0.91 -13.01 -18.98
CA GLN A 141 0.47 -12.61 -19.26
C GLN A 141 0.61 -11.10 -19.52
N ALA A 142 -0.44 -10.45 -20.04
CA ALA A 142 -0.39 -9.03 -20.38
C ALA A 142 -0.31 -8.17 -19.10
N ASP A 143 -1.08 -8.51 -18.06
CA ASP A 143 -1.02 -7.87 -16.75
C ASP A 143 0.35 -8.10 -16.08
N ILE A 144 0.93 -9.30 -16.20
CA ILE A 144 2.30 -9.59 -15.71
C ILE A 144 3.31 -8.67 -16.39
N ASP A 145 3.25 -8.56 -17.72
CA ASP A 145 4.17 -7.74 -18.50
C ASP A 145 4.06 -6.26 -18.10
N VAL A 146 2.84 -5.76 -17.85
CA VAL A 146 2.60 -4.39 -17.36
C VAL A 146 3.21 -4.18 -15.98
N LEU A 147 3.00 -5.11 -15.04
CA LEU A 147 3.57 -5.02 -13.69
C LEU A 147 5.12 -5.05 -13.73
N GLN A 148 5.70 -5.93 -14.53
CA GLN A 148 7.15 -6.00 -14.71
C GLN A 148 7.72 -4.72 -15.33
N ALA A 149 7.02 -4.12 -16.32
CA ALA A 149 7.40 -2.83 -16.89
C ALA A 149 7.37 -1.68 -15.86
N LEU A 150 6.56 -1.80 -14.80
CA LEU A 150 6.53 -0.87 -13.67
C LEU A 150 7.63 -1.13 -12.62
N GLY A 151 8.44 -2.18 -12.81
CA GLY A 151 9.51 -2.59 -11.89
C GLY A 151 9.01 -3.48 -10.74
N VAL A 152 7.87 -4.14 -10.92
CA VAL A 152 7.30 -5.08 -9.94
C VAL A 152 7.78 -6.50 -10.23
N GLU A 153 8.38 -7.13 -9.24
CA GLU A 153 8.69 -8.57 -9.27
C GLU A 153 7.39 -9.36 -9.07
N VAL A 154 6.94 -10.04 -10.11
CA VAL A 154 5.73 -10.88 -10.06
C VAL A 154 6.15 -12.33 -9.83
N SER A 155 5.58 -12.97 -8.82
CA SER A 155 5.80 -14.40 -8.51
C SER A 155 4.52 -15.18 -8.77
N SER A 156 4.63 -16.40 -9.27
CA SER A 156 3.50 -17.33 -9.34
C SER A 156 3.49 -18.24 -8.10
N GLU A 157 2.31 -18.68 -7.64
CA GLU A 157 2.18 -19.61 -6.49
C GLU A 157 3.03 -20.89 -6.65
N HIS A 158 3.36 -21.28 -7.89
CA HIS A 158 4.16 -22.46 -8.18
C HIS A 158 5.65 -22.30 -7.85
N ASP A 159 6.16 -21.07 -7.69
CA ASP A 159 7.56 -20.81 -7.39
C ASP A 159 7.89 -20.90 -5.87
N LEU A 160 6.88 -21.02 -5.01
CA LEU A 160 7.04 -21.01 -3.54
C LEU A 160 7.06 -22.41 -2.90
N CYS A 161 6.94 -23.48 -3.71
CA CYS A 161 7.02 -24.86 -3.27
C CYS A 161 8.40 -25.49 -3.58
N ILE A 162 9.49 -24.94 -3.02
CA ILE A 162 10.83 -25.57 -3.05
C ILE A 162 11.51 -25.43 -1.69
#